data_AF-A0A183N126-F1
#
_entry.id   AF-A0A183N126-F1
#
_cell.length_a   1.000
_cell.length_b   1.000
_cell.length_c   1.000
_cell.angle_alpha   90.00
_cell.angle_beta   90.00
_cell.angle_gamma   90.00
#
_symmetry.space_group_name_H-M   'P 1'
#
loop_
_entity.id
_entity.type
_entity.pdbx_description
1 polymer ?
#
loop_
_entity_poly.entity_id
_entity_poly.type
_entity_poly.pdbx_seq_one_letter_code
_entity_poly.pdbx_strand_id
1 'polypeptide(L)'
;MQEVRLNVIVQLLRRREQRKQGVISRRLDQKWSESCAQNETKCRAIRHRYIGELRKLLKLRLAAKEYKFKRDMIMDYAKPSSQVFAPLTRLGVFPDRSSERYVVKNIYSSRYEGLLTLETSLPRFAFQPRIRLQLPKLHTKDGFLKREYRHQKELAELHDVCLFTCIKIV
;
A
#
# COMPACT_ATOMS: atom_id res chain seq x y z
N MET A 1 -92.11 -1.64 31.55
CA MET A 1 -91.10 -0.66 32.00
C MET A 1 -89.81 -1.27 32.56
N GLN A 2 -89.85 -2.43 33.25
CA GLN A 2 -88.65 -3.05 33.84
C GLN A 2 -87.74 -3.75 32.82
N GLU A 3 -88.31 -4.43 31.83
CA GLU A 3 -87.53 -5.14 30.78
C GLU A 3 -86.66 -4.20 29.93
N VAL A 4 -87.19 -3.01 29.61
CA VAL A 4 -86.44 -1.97 28.88
C VAL A 4 -85.23 -1.50 29.69
N ARG A 5 -85.38 -1.32 31.01
CA ARG A 5 -84.28 -0.95 31.91
C ARG A 5 -83.20 -2.05 31.97
N LEU A 6 -83.61 -3.31 32.06
CA LEU A 6 -82.71 -4.46 32.04
C LEU A 6 -81.89 -4.53 30.75
N ASN A 7 -82.55 -4.39 29.60
CA ASN A 7 -81.88 -4.41 28.30
C ASN A 7 -80.84 -3.29 28.17
N VAL A 8 -81.16 -2.09 28.66
CA VAL A 8 -80.21 -0.96 28.68
C VAL A 8 -79.00 -1.27 29.56
N ILE A 9 -79.20 -1.84 30.75
CA ILE A 9 -78.10 -2.22 31.66
C ILE A 9 -77.18 -3.26 31.01
N VAL A 10 -77.73 -4.30 30.38
CA VAL A 10 -76.94 -5.34 29.70
C VAL A 10 -76.10 -4.74 28.57
N GLN A 11 -76.65 -3.83 27.78
CA GLN A 11 -75.90 -3.16 26.71
C GLN A 11 -74.77 -2.27 27.26
N LEU A 12 -75.01 -1.56 28.37
CA LEU A 12 -73.98 -0.75 29.03
C LEU A 12 -72.85 -1.62 29.61
N LEU A 13 -73.19 -2.77 30.20
CA LEU A 13 -72.20 -3.73 30.70
C LEU A 13 -71.34 -4.28 29.55
N ARG A 14 -71.96 -4.70 28.44
CA ARG A 14 -71.22 -5.14 27.25
C ARG A 14 -70.27 -4.07 26.71
N ARG A 15 -70.75 -2.83 26.60
CA ARG A 15 -69.90 -1.69 26.17
C ARG A 15 -68.75 -1.44 27.14
N ARG A 16 -68.97 -1.57 28.45
CA ARG A 16 -67.93 -1.44 29.47
C ARG A 16 -66.89 -2.56 29.36
N GLU A 17 -67.33 -3.80 29.14
CA GLU A 17 -66.47 -4.96 28.93
C GLU A 17 -65.58 -4.75 27.70
N GLN A 18 -66.17 -4.36 26.57
CA GLN A 18 -65.45 -4.10 25.32
C GLN A 18 -64.43 -2.97 25.48
N ARG A 19 -64.80 -1.89 26.17
CA ARG A 19 -63.87 -0.79 26.48
C ARG A 19 -62.71 -1.27 27.36
N LYS A 20 -62.99 -2.07 28.40
CA LYS A 20 -61.94 -2.65 29.26
C LYS A 20 -61.02 -3.56 28.46
N GLN A 21 -61.57 -4.46 27.65
CA GLN A 21 -60.82 -5.37 26.79
C GLN A 21 -59.93 -4.61 25.81
N GLY A 22 -60.44 -3.54 25.19
CA GLY A 22 -59.65 -2.68 24.29
C GLY A 22 -58.51 -1.93 24.98
N VAL A 23 -58.65 -1.57 26.27
CA VAL A 23 -57.55 -0.99 27.04
C VAL A 23 -56.53 -2.05 27.44
N ILE A 24 -56.99 -3.25 27.82
CA ILE A 24 -56.12 -4.37 28.19
C ILE A 24 -55.30 -4.83 26.98
N SER A 25 -55.91 -5.01 25.81
CA SER A 25 -55.20 -5.41 24.59
C SER A 25 -54.09 -4.42 24.23
N ARG A 26 -54.39 -3.11 24.23
CA ARG A 26 -53.38 -2.08 23.96
C ARG A 26 -52.19 -2.12 24.93
N ARG A 27 -52.45 -2.36 26.22
CA ARG A 27 -51.38 -2.49 27.22
C ARG A 27 -50.54 -3.74 26.99
N LEU A 28 -51.18 -4.85 26.61
CA LEU A 28 -50.50 -6.09 26.24
C LEU A 28 -49.64 -5.90 24.99
N ASP A 29 -50.17 -5.24 23.95
CA ASP A 29 -49.44 -4.98 22.71
C ASP A 29 -48.21 -4.09 22.96
N GLN A 30 -48.35 -3.07 23.81
CA GLN A 30 -47.23 -2.22 24.23
C GLN A 30 -46.16 -3.04 24.96
N LYS A 31 -46.55 -3.85 25.95
CA LYS A 31 -45.63 -4.71 26.69
C LYS A 31 -44.95 -5.75 25.80
N TRP A 32 -45.70 -6.30 24.85
CA TRP A 32 -45.19 -7.23 23.87
C TRP A 32 -44.15 -6.57 22.95
N SER A 33 -44.45 -5.38 22.43
CA SER A 33 -43.54 -4.60 21.59
C SER A 33 -42.23 -4.27 22.33
N GLU A 34 -42.31 -3.84 23.60
CA GLU A 34 -41.14 -3.60 24.45
C GLU A 34 -40.28 -4.87 24.58
N SER A 35 -40.90 -6.01 24.87
CA SER A 35 -40.21 -7.30 25.01
C SER A 35 -39.58 -7.76 23.70
N CYS A 36 -40.28 -7.61 22.57
CA CYS A 36 -39.76 -7.91 21.24
C CYS A 36 -38.54 -7.06 20.90
N ALA A 37 -38.60 -5.75 21.16
CA ALA A 37 -37.47 -4.85 20.92
C ALA A 37 -36.24 -5.25 21.76
N GLN A 38 -36.44 -5.57 23.05
CA GLN A 38 -35.36 -6.05 23.91
C GLN A 38 -34.75 -7.36 23.40
N ASN A 39 -35.57 -8.32 22.98
CA ASN A 39 -35.07 -9.57 22.41
C ASN A 39 -34.33 -9.34 21.10
N GLU A 40 -34.80 -8.43 20.25
CA GLU A 40 -34.14 -8.11 19.00
C GLU A 40 -32.74 -7.50 19.23
N THR A 41 -32.59 -6.58 20.20
CA THR A 41 -31.28 -6.03 20.56
C THR A 41 -30.30 -7.13 21.03
N LYS A 42 -30.78 -8.06 21.87
CA LYS A 42 -29.99 -9.24 22.30
C LYS A 42 -29.59 -10.11 21.11
N CYS A 43 -30.53 -10.44 20.23
CA CYS A 43 -30.24 -11.20 19.01
C CYS A 43 -29.23 -10.50 18.11
N ARG A 44 -29.34 -9.17 17.93
CA ARG A 44 -28.38 -8.38 17.15
C ARG A 44 -26.99 -8.43 17.77
N ALA A 45 -26.87 -8.27 19.09
CA ALA A 45 -25.59 -8.38 19.79
C ALA A 45 -24.96 -9.78 19.62
N ILE A 46 -25.75 -10.85 19.73
CA ILE A 46 -25.28 -12.23 19.51
C ILE A 46 -24.80 -12.41 18.06
N ARG A 47 -25.57 -11.93 17.07
CA ARG A 47 -25.19 -11.99 15.65
C ARG A 47 -23.89 -11.24 15.37
N HIS A 48 -23.73 -10.02 15.90
CA HIS A 48 -22.50 -9.25 15.73
C HIS A 48 -21.29 -9.95 16.34
N ARG A 49 -21.43 -10.51 17.54
CA ARG A 49 -20.37 -11.32 18.17
C ARG A 49 -20.03 -12.54 17.33
N TYR A 50 -21.04 -13.28 16.86
CA TYR A 50 -20.85 -14.47 16.02
C TYR A 50 -20.09 -14.15 14.73
N ILE A 51 -20.48 -13.09 14.01
CA ILE A 51 -19.77 -12.65 12.79
C ILE A 51 -18.33 -12.23 13.11
N GLY A 52 -18.12 -11.55 14.24
CA GLY A 52 -16.79 -11.19 14.72
C GLY A 52 -15.89 -12.41 14.96
N GLU A 53 -16.39 -13.42 15.67
CA GLU A 53 -15.66 -14.65 15.92
C GLU A 53 -15.39 -15.46 14.64
N LEU A 54 -16.38 -15.56 13.73
CA LEU A 54 -16.17 -16.19 12.43
C LEU A 54 -15.04 -15.54 11.63
N ARG A 55 -14.99 -14.21 11.58
CA ARG A 55 -13.91 -13.48 10.89
C ARG A 55 -12.56 -13.76 11.51
N LYS A 56 -12.46 -13.86 12.85
CA LYS A 56 -11.22 -14.22 13.54
C LYS A 56 -10.78 -15.64 13.19
N LEU A 57 -11.71 -16.61 13.20
CA LEU A 57 -11.42 -18.00 12.84
C LEU A 57 -10.94 -18.13 11.39
N LEU A 58 -11.58 -17.44 10.45
CA LEU A 58 -11.15 -17.40 9.05
C LEU A 58 -9.74 -16.82 8.91
N LYS A 59 -9.43 -15.74 9.65
CA LYS A 59 -8.08 -15.14 9.65
C LYS A 59 -7.04 -16.12 10.18
N LEU A 60 -7.32 -16.83 11.26
CA LEU A 60 -6.41 -17.86 11.82
C LEU A 60 -6.19 -19.01 10.83
N ARG A 61 -7.24 -19.47 10.14
CA ARG A 61 -7.14 -20.51 9.12
C ARG A 61 -6.28 -20.08 7.93
N LEU A 62 -6.43 -18.84 7.46
CA LEU A 62 -5.61 -18.29 6.38
C LEU A 62 -4.14 -18.16 6.81
N ALA A 63 -3.88 -17.65 8.01
CA ALA A 63 -2.53 -17.55 8.56
C ALA A 63 -1.85 -18.92 8.70
N ALA A 64 -2.59 -19.97 9.08
CA ALA A 64 -2.07 -21.34 9.14
C ALA A 64 -1.74 -21.91 7.76
N LYS A 65 -2.49 -21.54 6.71
CA LYS A 65 -2.20 -21.93 5.33
C LYS A 65 -0.99 -21.19 4.75
N GLU A 66 -0.83 -19.92 5.08
CA GLU A 66 0.26 -19.06 4.61
C GLU A 66 1.53 -19.29 5.46
N TYR A 67 2.08 -20.51 5.42
CA TYR A 67 3.34 -20.83 6.10
C TYR A 67 4.54 -20.24 5.31
N LYS A 68 4.75 -18.93 5.39
CA LYS A 68 5.90 -18.25 4.74
C LYS A 68 7.01 -17.97 5.76
N PHE A 69 8.14 -18.64 5.58
CA PHE A 69 9.34 -18.46 6.42
C PHE A 69 10.09 -17.14 6.20
N LYS A 70 9.79 -16.38 5.14
CA LYS A 70 10.44 -15.10 4.83
C LYS A 70 9.45 -14.08 4.27
N ARG A 71 9.66 -12.82 4.65
CA ARG A 71 8.92 -11.65 4.18
C ARG A 71 9.20 -11.42 2.70
N ASP A 72 8.14 -11.26 1.91
CA ASP A 72 8.23 -11.00 0.48
C ASP A 72 8.13 -9.49 0.22
N MET A 73 9.29 -8.86 0.00
CA MET A 73 9.36 -7.41 -0.14
C MET A 73 8.62 -6.91 -1.39
N ILE A 74 8.63 -7.67 -2.49
CA ILE A 74 7.96 -7.28 -3.73
C ILE A 74 6.44 -7.23 -3.50
N MET A 75 5.90 -8.27 -2.86
CA MET A 75 4.46 -8.34 -2.57
C MET A 75 3.99 -7.28 -1.57
N ASP A 76 4.85 -6.86 -0.65
CA ASP A 76 4.56 -5.76 0.27
C ASP A 76 4.38 -4.43 -0.47
N TYR A 77 5.23 -4.12 -1.45
CA TYR A 77 5.10 -2.88 -2.23
C TYR A 77 4.07 -2.98 -3.36
N ALA A 78 3.74 -4.19 -3.82
CA ALA A 78 2.73 -4.41 -4.87
C ALA A 78 1.29 -4.13 -4.37
N LYS A 79 1.02 -4.25 -3.06
CA LYS A 79 -0.32 -4.08 -2.48
C LYS A 79 -0.43 -2.75 -1.73
N PRO A 80 -1.31 -1.82 -2.14
CA PRO A 80 -1.51 -0.55 -1.42
C PRO A 80 -2.04 -0.75 0.02
N SER A 81 -2.72 -1.85 0.31
CA SER A 81 -3.21 -2.16 1.65
C SER A 81 -2.14 -2.76 2.57
N SER A 82 -0.90 -2.88 2.11
CA SER A 82 0.18 -3.45 2.91
C SER A 82 0.59 -2.50 4.04
N GLN A 83 1.21 -3.05 5.07
CA GLN A 83 1.73 -2.27 6.19
C GLN A 83 2.85 -1.29 5.77
N VAL A 84 3.55 -1.57 4.67
CA VAL A 84 4.65 -0.71 4.19
C VAL A 84 4.10 0.55 3.55
N PHE A 85 3.05 0.41 2.75
CA PHE A 85 2.41 1.53 2.08
C PHE A 85 1.45 2.29 3.02
N ALA A 86 0.67 1.55 3.81
CA ALA A 86 -0.32 2.09 4.75
C ALA A 86 -0.07 1.54 6.17
N PRO A 87 0.91 2.08 6.92
CA PRO A 87 1.22 1.62 8.26
C PRO A 87 0.06 1.87 9.23
N LEU A 88 -0.27 0.85 10.03
CA LEU A 88 -1.29 0.96 11.08
C LEU A 88 -0.77 1.81 12.24
N THR A 89 -1.62 2.69 12.76
CA THR A 89 -1.23 3.64 13.81
C THR A 89 -0.74 2.99 15.09
N ARG A 90 -1.29 1.83 15.46
CA ARG A 90 -0.87 1.10 16.67
C ARG A 90 0.59 0.64 16.64
N LEU A 91 1.21 0.54 15.46
CA LEU A 91 2.60 0.09 15.31
C LEU A 91 3.60 1.20 15.59
N GLY A 92 3.18 2.48 15.51
CA GLY A 92 4.01 3.64 15.83
C GLY A 92 5.13 3.96 14.85
N VAL A 93 5.43 3.08 13.88
CA VAL A 93 6.49 3.27 12.89
C VAL A 93 5.91 3.90 11.62
N PHE A 94 6.25 5.16 11.38
CA PHE A 94 5.83 5.92 10.21
C PHE A 94 7.07 6.51 9.52
N PRO A 95 7.56 5.90 8.43
CA PRO A 95 8.76 6.40 7.75
C PRO A 95 8.56 7.84 7.25
N ASP A 96 7.36 8.15 6.77
CA ASP A 96 7.07 9.43 6.13
C ASP A 96 6.80 10.58 7.10
N ARG A 97 6.61 10.28 8.40
CA ARG A 97 6.28 11.30 9.41
C ARG A 97 7.34 12.38 9.56
N SER A 98 8.58 12.10 9.15
CA SER A 98 9.68 13.05 9.23
C SER A 98 10.28 13.44 7.89
N SER A 99 9.57 13.16 6.81
CA SER A 99 9.95 13.53 5.44
C SER A 99 10.24 15.03 5.32
N GLU A 100 9.49 15.88 6.03
CA GLU A 100 9.67 17.33 6.06
C GLU A 100 11.07 17.78 6.50
N ARG A 101 11.76 17.00 7.35
CA ARG A 101 13.14 17.32 7.77
C ARG A 101 14.14 17.28 6.64
N TYR A 102 13.85 16.50 5.60
CA TYR A 102 14.69 16.36 4.42
C TYR A 102 14.27 17.28 3.27
N VAL A 103 13.23 18.10 3.47
CA VAL A 103 12.82 19.10 2.48
C VAL A 103 13.84 20.23 2.51
N VAL A 104 14.79 20.18 1.57
CA VAL A 104 15.85 21.18 1.44
C VAL A 104 15.25 22.45 0.82
N LYS A 105 15.04 23.48 1.65
CA LYS A 105 14.72 24.84 1.19
C LYS A 105 15.98 25.68 1.30
N ASN A 106 16.62 25.95 0.17
CA ASN A 106 17.89 26.67 0.13
C ASN A 106 17.83 27.88 -0.80
N ILE A 107 18.47 28.98 -0.37
CA ILE A 107 18.69 30.20 -1.16
C ILE A 107 19.44 29.86 -2.45
N TYR A 108 20.34 28.87 -2.39
CA TYR A 108 21.12 28.42 -3.54
C TYR A 108 20.29 27.82 -4.67
N SER A 109 19.10 27.28 -4.37
CA SER A 109 18.20 26.70 -5.38
C SER A 109 17.10 27.67 -5.83
N SER A 110 16.78 28.66 -5.02
CA SER A 110 15.67 29.59 -5.28
C SER A 110 16.08 30.88 -5.99
N ARG A 111 17.32 31.36 -5.80
CA ARG A 111 17.82 32.60 -6.42
C ARG A 111 18.96 32.31 -7.38
N TYR A 112 19.00 33.05 -8.48
CA TYR A 112 20.08 32.96 -9.47
C TYR A 112 21.48 33.21 -8.87
N GLU A 113 21.62 34.24 -8.04
CA GLU A 113 22.88 34.52 -7.32
C GLU A 113 23.35 33.31 -6.50
N GLY A 114 22.40 32.59 -5.89
CA GLY A 114 22.68 31.38 -5.15
C GLY A 114 23.20 30.24 -6.04
N LEU A 115 22.62 30.05 -7.22
CA LEU A 115 23.13 29.09 -8.20
C LEU A 115 24.55 29.44 -8.67
N LEU A 116 24.82 30.73 -8.91
CA LEU A 116 26.15 31.20 -9.28
C LEU A 116 27.19 30.90 -8.18
N THR A 117 26.84 31.13 -6.91
CA THR A 117 27.75 30.76 -5.81
C THR A 117 28.02 29.26 -5.74
N LEU A 118 27.00 28.41 -6.00
CA LEU A 118 27.21 26.96 -6.09
C LEU A 118 28.14 26.59 -7.23
N GLU A 119 27.95 27.19 -8.41
CA GLU A 119 28.80 26.96 -9.58
C GLU A 119 30.27 27.27 -9.27
N THR A 120 30.53 28.42 -8.63
CA THR A 120 31.90 28.80 -8.25
C THR A 120 32.50 27.91 -7.16
N SER A 121 31.67 27.35 -6.27
CA SER A 121 32.13 26.44 -5.21
C SER A 121 32.51 25.05 -5.72
N LEU A 122 31.95 24.65 -6.86
CA LEU A 122 32.22 23.35 -7.47
C LEU A 122 33.58 23.37 -8.18
N PRO A 123 34.39 22.32 -8.00
CA PRO A 123 35.68 22.24 -8.65
C PRO A 123 35.53 22.09 -10.17
N ARG A 124 36.49 22.63 -10.94
CA ARG A 124 36.46 22.65 -12.42
C ARG A 124 36.25 21.27 -13.07
N PHE A 125 36.63 20.18 -12.41
CA PHE A 125 36.42 18.82 -12.94
C PHE A 125 34.94 18.39 -12.97
N ALA A 126 34.06 19.07 -12.25
CA ALA A 126 32.62 18.85 -12.35
C ALA A 126 32.07 19.33 -13.69
N PHE A 127 32.68 20.36 -14.28
CA PHE A 127 32.26 20.96 -15.56
C PHE A 127 33.07 20.44 -16.75
N GLN A 128 34.33 20.06 -16.54
CA GLN A 128 35.22 19.59 -17.59
C GLN A 128 35.50 18.09 -17.41
N PRO A 129 35.28 17.25 -18.45
CA PRO A 129 35.56 15.84 -18.36
C PRO A 129 37.06 15.62 -18.13
N ARG A 130 37.40 14.94 -17.03
CA ARG A 130 38.75 14.43 -16.82
C ARG A 130 38.93 13.18 -17.67
N ILE A 131 39.39 13.37 -18.91
CA ILE A 131 39.77 12.26 -19.79
C ILE A 131 41.06 11.65 -19.24
N ARG A 132 40.91 10.62 -18.40
CA ARG A 132 42.03 9.75 -18.02
C ARG A 132 42.13 8.65 -19.06
N LEU A 133 42.92 8.88 -20.10
CA LEU A 133 43.27 7.84 -21.05
C LEU A 133 44.07 6.78 -20.31
N GLN A 134 43.44 5.64 -20.03
CA GLN A 134 44.17 4.44 -19.66
C GLN A 134 44.82 3.93 -20.94
N LEU A 135 46.14 4.02 -21.01
CA LEU A 135 46.87 3.42 -22.12
C LEU A 135 46.53 1.93 -22.16
N PRO A 136 46.08 1.39 -23.31
CA PRO A 136 45.71 0.00 -23.41
C PRO A 136 46.93 -0.87 -23.08
N LYS A 137 46.79 -1.75 -22.10
CA LYS A 137 47.81 -2.76 -21.80
C LYS A 137 47.75 -3.83 -22.89
N LEU A 138 48.60 -3.68 -23.92
CA LEU A 138 48.67 -4.56 -25.09
C LEU A 138 49.14 -5.98 -24.71
N HIS A 139 50.01 -6.08 -23.71
CA HIS A 139 50.64 -7.32 -23.29
C HIS A 139 50.07 -7.82 -21.96
N THR A 140 49.95 -9.14 -21.86
CA THR A 140 49.72 -9.88 -20.62
C THR A 140 50.98 -9.84 -19.75
N LYS A 141 50.87 -10.19 -18.46
CA LYS A 141 52.02 -10.24 -17.53
C LYS A 141 53.15 -11.13 -18.06
N ASP A 142 52.79 -12.17 -18.81
CA ASP A 142 53.71 -13.13 -19.43
C ASP A 142 54.29 -12.63 -20.78
N GLY A 143 54.05 -11.37 -21.15
CA GLY A 143 54.58 -10.73 -22.37
C GLY A 143 53.78 -10.97 -23.65
N PHE A 144 52.82 -11.90 -23.67
CA PHE A 144 52.01 -12.18 -24.85
C PHE A 144 51.00 -11.06 -25.18
N LEU A 145 50.78 -10.81 -26.47
CA LEU A 145 49.73 -9.90 -26.93
C LEU A 145 48.34 -10.45 -26.57
N LYS A 146 47.52 -9.60 -25.95
CA LYS A 146 46.13 -9.96 -25.64
C LYS A 146 45.35 -10.24 -26.92
N ARG A 147 44.43 -11.20 -26.82
CA ARG A 147 43.64 -11.70 -27.96
C ARG A 147 42.94 -10.59 -28.74
N GLU A 148 42.43 -9.58 -28.04
CA GLU A 148 41.72 -8.42 -28.61
C GLU A 148 42.58 -7.60 -29.59
N TYR A 149 43.91 -7.59 -29.44
CA TYR A 149 44.82 -6.82 -30.30
C TYR A 149 45.50 -7.65 -31.40
N ARG A 150 45.28 -8.98 -31.45
CA ARG A 150 45.92 -9.85 -32.46
C ARG A 150 45.48 -9.50 -33.87
N HIS A 151 44.19 -9.28 -34.06
CA HIS A 151 43.64 -8.93 -35.36
C HIS A 151 44.14 -7.57 -35.86
N GLN A 152 44.30 -6.59 -34.96
CA GLN A 152 44.90 -5.29 -35.33
C GLN A 152 46.35 -5.44 -35.75
N LYS A 153 47.11 -6.33 -35.10
CA LYS A 153 48.48 -6.65 -35.51
C LYS A 153 48.51 -7.35 -36.87
N GLU A 154 47.66 -8.33 -37.11
CA GLU A 154 47.54 -9.00 -38.41
C GLU A 154 47.18 -8.00 -39.52
N LEU A 155 46.22 -7.10 -39.27
CA LEU A 155 45.87 -6.04 -40.21
C LEU A 155 47.03 -5.07 -40.47
N ALA A 156 47.82 -4.72 -39.45
CA ALA A 156 49.01 -3.88 -39.61
C ALA A 156 50.07 -4.60 -40.48
N GLU A 157 50.34 -5.88 -40.22
CA GLU A 157 51.26 -6.69 -41.01
C GLU A 157 50.81 -6.79 -42.48
N LEU A 158 49.51 -6.99 -42.73
CA LEU A 158 48.95 -7.02 -44.08
C LEU A 158 49.01 -5.66 -44.77
N HIS A 159 48.73 -4.57 -44.05
CA HIS A 159 48.84 -3.21 -44.55
C HIS A 159 50.27 -2.89 -44.99
N ASP A 160 51.26 -3.25 -44.18
CA ASP A 160 52.67 -3.05 -44.51
C ASP A 160 53.06 -3.81 -45.77
N VAL A 161 52.65 -5.08 -45.90
CA VAL A 161 52.89 -5.88 -47.12
C VAL A 161 52.26 -5.23 -48.35
N CYS A 162 51.02 -4.73 -48.25
CA CYS A 162 50.35 -4.01 -49.34
C CYS A 162 51.06 -2.71 -49.72
N LEU A 163 51.61 -1.96 -48.76
CA LEU A 163 52.41 -0.78 -49.06
C LEU A 163 53.70 -1.15 -49.79
N PHE A 164 54.40 -2.20 -49.35
CA PHE A 164 55.62 -2.65 -50.00
C PHE A 164 55.38 -3.19 -51.42
N THR A 165 54.25 -3.83 -51.69
CA THR A 165 53.90 -4.27 -53.05
C THR A 165 53.47 -3.12 -53.93
N CYS A 166 52.68 -2.16 -53.43
CA CYS A 166 52.30 -0.96 -54.19
C CYS A 166 53.51 -0.09 -54.56
N ILE A 167 54.50 0.07 -53.66
CA ILE A 167 55.74 0.83 -53.95
C ILE A 167 56.62 0.11 -54.99
N LYS A 168 56.51 -1.22 -55.13
CA LYS A 168 57.25 -2.00 -56.14
C LYS A 168 56.56 -2.09 -57.50
N ILE A 169 55.30 -1.66 -57.59
CA ILE A 169 54.49 -1.70 -58.82
C ILE A 169 54.50 -0.33 -59.54
N VAL A 170 55.04 0.72 -58.91
CA VAL A 170 55.36 2.02 -59.53
C VAL A 170 56.85 2.07 -59.85
#